data_AF-A0A838RIG7-F1
#
_entry.id   AF-A0A838RIG7-F1
#
_cell.length_a   1.000
_cell.length_b   1.000
_cell.length_c   1.000
_cell.angle_alpha   90.00
_cell.angle_beta   90.00
_cell.angle_gamma   90.00
#
_symmetry.space_group_name_H-M   'P 1'
#
loop_
_entity.id
_entity.type
_entity.pdbx_description
1 polymer ?
#
loop_
_entity_poly.entity_id
_entity_poly.type
_entity_poly.pdbx_seq_one_letter_code
_entity_poly.pdbx_strand_id
1 'polypeptide(L)'
;ILGRRGYLYDASTLPTFLGPAARWYFLARSRLGPEERSRRAGLFGTFRDGLRPVRPYHWQLRNGSRLLEIPITTFPVAKLPFHMSYLLYLGGVSHRLMFAYLRCAIGACLSVGVQPSFLLHPLDFLGAEQAPGLSFFPGMAMPGERKRDLVIQALQLLGESFRLVPMEHHAGAILAAGRLPARVPAFA
;
A
#
# COMPACT_ATOMS: atom_id res chain seq x y z
N ILE A 1 -1.18 21.41 -1.09
CA ILE A 1 0.28 21.71 -1.19
C ILE A 1 0.86 21.13 -2.47
N LEU A 2 0.72 19.82 -2.71
CA LEU A 2 1.26 19.12 -3.88
C LEU A 2 0.99 19.82 -5.23
N GLY A 3 -0.28 20.14 -5.53
CA GLY A 3 -0.62 20.83 -6.78
C GLY A 3 0.04 22.21 -6.94
N ARG A 4 0.24 22.97 -5.85
CA ARG A 4 0.96 24.26 -5.92
C ARG A 4 2.46 24.09 -6.17
N ARG A 5 3.03 22.93 -5.81
CA ARG A 5 4.44 22.62 -5.97
C ARG A 5 4.74 21.86 -7.28
N GLY A 6 3.73 21.65 -8.14
CA GLY A 6 3.92 20.99 -9.43
C GLY A 6 4.17 19.48 -9.35
N TYR A 7 3.73 18.80 -8.27
CA TYR A 7 3.83 17.34 -8.21
C TYR A 7 2.92 16.69 -9.25
N LEU A 8 3.42 15.66 -9.91
CA LEU A 8 2.70 14.93 -10.96
C LEU A 8 1.52 14.12 -10.39
N TYR A 9 1.72 13.50 -9.22
CA TYR A 9 0.73 12.63 -8.58
C TYR A 9 0.81 12.68 -7.05
N ASP A 10 -0.24 12.21 -6.41
CA ASP A 10 -0.33 11.79 -5.02
C ASP A 10 -0.55 10.27 -4.98
N ALA A 11 0.05 9.60 -4.01
CA ALA A 11 -0.07 8.15 -3.80
C ALA A 11 -0.28 7.83 -2.30
N SER A 12 -0.97 8.73 -1.61
CA SER A 12 -1.14 8.65 -0.15
C SER A 12 -2.39 7.89 0.26
N THR A 13 -3.38 7.71 -0.62
CA THR A 13 -4.61 7.00 -0.24
C THR A 13 -4.39 5.50 -0.18
N LEU A 14 -4.87 4.89 0.90
CA LEU A 14 -4.89 3.43 1.09
C LEU A 14 -6.34 2.96 1.25
N PRO A 15 -6.98 2.46 0.17
CA PRO A 15 -8.36 2.00 0.24
C PRO A 15 -8.50 0.71 1.04
N THR A 16 -8.61 0.78 2.38
CA THR A 16 -8.78 -0.40 3.23
C THR A 16 -9.75 -0.17 4.38
N PHE A 17 -10.52 -1.20 4.72
CA PHE A 17 -11.31 -1.23 5.95
C PHE A 17 -10.45 -1.62 7.17
N LEU A 18 -9.24 -2.12 6.98
CA LEU A 18 -8.40 -2.63 8.07
C LEU A 18 -7.60 -1.54 8.80
N GLY A 19 -7.68 -0.28 8.38
CA GLY A 19 -6.89 0.82 8.95
C GLY A 19 -6.94 0.88 10.48
N PRO A 20 -8.15 0.96 11.09
CA PRO A 20 -8.30 0.96 12.54
C PRO A 20 -7.79 -0.30 13.23
N ALA A 21 -7.95 -1.49 12.63
CA ALA A 21 -7.43 -2.73 13.18
C ALA A 21 -5.89 -2.79 13.14
N ALA A 22 -5.29 -2.34 12.04
CA ALA A 22 -3.84 -2.23 11.90
C ALA A 22 -3.24 -1.23 12.92
N ARG A 23 -3.94 -0.11 13.15
CA ARG A 23 -3.57 0.85 14.20
C ARG A 23 -3.65 0.23 15.58
N TRP A 24 -4.73 -0.48 15.90
CA TRP A 24 -4.86 -1.17 17.19
C TRP A 24 -3.71 -2.16 17.40
N TYR A 25 -3.43 -3.01 16.42
CA TYR A 25 -2.32 -3.96 16.48
C TYR A 25 -0.98 -3.24 16.72
N PHE A 26 -0.70 -2.18 15.97
CA PHE A 26 0.51 -1.37 16.12
C PHE A 26 0.62 -0.80 17.53
N LEU A 27 -0.42 -0.12 18.03
CA LEU A 27 -0.40 0.51 19.35
C LEU A 27 -0.27 -0.52 20.48
N ALA A 28 -0.92 -1.68 20.35
CA ALA A 28 -0.85 -2.78 21.32
C ALA A 28 0.53 -3.44 21.38
N ARG A 29 1.23 -3.55 20.24
CA ARG A 29 2.57 -4.16 20.14
C ARG A 29 3.70 -3.15 20.40
N SER A 30 3.41 -1.85 20.30
CA SER A 30 4.38 -0.79 20.51
C SER A 30 4.55 -0.43 22.00
N ARG A 31 5.76 -0.04 22.40
CA ARG A 31 6.07 0.43 23.77
C ARG A 31 5.84 1.94 23.94
N LEU A 32 4.87 2.51 23.22
CA LEU A 32 4.64 3.95 23.19
C LEU A 32 3.91 4.45 24.44
N GLY A 33 4.37 5.57 24.99
CA GLY A 33 3.71 6.29 26.09
C GLY A 33 2.39 6.95 25.65
N PRO A 34 1.56 7.44 26.60
CA PRO A 34 0.24 8.00 26.30
C PRO A 34 0.24 9.15 25.28
N GLU A 35 1.13 10.13 25.42
CA GLU A 35 1.23 11.26 24.48
C GLU A 35 1.64 10.83 23.06
N GLU A 36 2.51 9.83 22.98
CA GLU A 36 2.98 9.25 21.73
C GLU A 36 1.93 8.43 21.01
N ARG A 37 1.00 7.82 21.76
CA ARG A 37 -0.18 7.14 21.21
C ARG A 37 -1.18 8.16 20.66
N SER A 38 -1.44 9.26 21.38
CA SER A 38 -2.31 10.34 20.93
C SER A 38 -1.83 10.96 19.63
N ARG A 39 -0.52 11.24 19.51
CA ARG A 39 0.10 11.75 18.25
C ARG A 39 -0.04 10.79 17.06
N ARG A 40 -0.24 9.49 17.34
CA ARG A 40 -0.33 8.42 16.33
C ARG A 40 -1.77 7.91 16.13
N ALA A 41 -2.77 8.58 16.71
CA ALA A 41 -4.18 8.18 16.62
C ALA A 41 -4.73 8.17 15.18
N GLY A 42 -4.15 8.97 14.29
CA GLY A 42 -4.48 9.02 12.86
C GLY A 42 -3.77 7.97 11.99
N LEU A 43 -2.83 7.19 12.53
CA LEU A 43 -2.08 6.21 11.74
C LEU A 43 -3.03 5.19 11.08
N PHE A 44 -2.68 4.81 9.85
CA PHE A 44 -3.36 3.79 9.04
C PHE A 44 -4.80 4.15 8.60
N GLY A 45 -5.28 5.36 8.84
CA GLY A 45 -6.57 5.84 8.33
C GLY A 45 -7.80 5.31 9.08
N THR A 46 -8.95 5.37 8.41
CA THR A 46 -10.29 5.13 8.96
C THR A 46 -11.01 4.01 8.20
N PHE A 47 -12.14 3.51 8.74
CA PHE A 47 -12.97 2.55 7.99
C PHE A 47 -13.53 3.14 6.69
N ARG A 48 -13.75 4.46 6.63
CA ARG A 48 -14.27 5.13 5.43
C ARG A 48 -13.28 5.09 4.28
N ASP A 49 -11.99 4.91 4.54
CA ASP A 49 -10.99 4.80 3.48
C ASP A 49 -11.20 3.56 2.61
N GLY A 50 -11.79 2.48 3.14
CA GLY A 50 -12.18 1.32 2.32
C GLY A 50 -13.19 1.64 1.21
N LEU A 51 -13.96 2.72 1.33
CA LEU A 51 -14.89 3.18 0.29
C LEU A 51 -14.19 3.93 -0.86
N ARG A 52 -12.90 4.27 -0.70
CA ARG A 52 -12.13 4.91 -1.77
C ARG A 52 -11.94 3.96 -2.96
N PRO A 53 -11.89 4.48 -4.19
CA PRO A 53 -11.57 3.65 -5.35
C PRO A 53 -10.14 3.13 -5.27
N VAL A 54 -9.90 1.95 -5.82
CA VAL A 54 -8.53 1.43 -6.05
C VAL A 54 -7.98 1.85 -7.41
N ARG A 55 -8.85 2.26 -8.34
CA ARG A 55 -8.45 2.78 -9.65
C ARG A 55 -7.93 4.22 -9.50
N PRO A 56 -6.94 4.65 -10.30
CA PRO A 56 -6.50 6.04 -10.35
C PRO A 56 -7.64 7.00 -10.70
N TYR A 57 -7.52 8.23 -10.23
CA TYR A 57 -8.49 9.31 -10.45
C TYR A 57 -7.83 10.68 -10.34
N HIS A 58 -8.53 11.73 -10.72
CA HIS A 58 -8.07 13.09 -10.48
C HIS A 58 -8.70 13.69 -9.23
N TRP A 59 -7.88 14.24 -8.36
CA TRP A 59 -8.34 15.25 -7.41
C TRP A 59 -8.64 16.56 -8.15
N GLN A 60 -9.82 17.12 -7.90
CA GLN A 60 -10.17 18.50 -8.26
C GLN A 60 -9.72 19.42 -7.14
N LEU A 61 -8.68 20.22 -7.39
CA LEU A 61 -8.15 21.15 -6.41
C LEU A 61 -8.96 22.46 -6.40
N ARG A 62 -8.94 23.17 -5.27
CA ARG A 62 -9.71 24.42 -5.08
C ARG A 62 -9.40 25.53 -6.10
N ASN A 63 -8.20 25.52 -6.68
CA ASN A 63 -7.76 26.46 -7.70
C ASN A 63 -8.13 26.02 -9.13
N GLY A 64 -8.99 25.01 -9.29
CA GLY A 64 -9.41 24.48 -10.59
C GLY A 64 -8.42 23.50 -11.24
N SER A 65 -7.19 23.40 -10.73
CA SER A 65 -6.21 22.42 -11.24
C SER A 65 -6.56 20.99 -10.80
N ARG A 66 -5.96 20.01 -11.49
CA ARG A 66 -6.12 18.58 -11.19
C ARG A 66 -4.82 17.98 -10.71
N LEU A 67 -4.89 17.03 -9.78
CA LEU A 67 -3.75 16.22 -9.34
C LEU A 67 -4.11 14.75 -9.53
N LEU A 68 -3.23 13.96 -10.15
CA LEU A 68 -3.43 12.52 -10.27
C LEU A 68 -3.33 11.89 -8.87
N GLU A 69 -4.29 11.07 -8.49
CA GLU A 69 -4.16 10.13 -7.37
C GLU A 69 -3.92 8.73 -7.93
N ILE A 70 -2.90 8.05 -7.40
CA ILE A 70 -2.63 6.63 -7.63
C ILE A 70 -2.76 5.92 -6.28
N PRO A 71 -3.93 5.36 -5.95
CA PRO A 71 -4.14 4.70 -4.66
C PRO A 71 -3.18 3.53 -4.47
N ILE A 72 -2.67 3.38 -3.24
CA ILE A 72 -1.96 2.18 -2.81
C ILE A 72 -2.92 1.01 -2.97
N THR A 73 -2.56 0.01 -3.78
CA THR A 73 -3.56 -0.94 -4.29
C THR A 73 -3.89 -2.01 -3.26
N THR A 74 -5.15 -2.09 -2.86
CA THR A 74 -5.70 -3.19 -2.06
C THR A 74 -6.52 -4.13 -2.94
N PHE A 75 -6.81 -5.32 -2.42
CA PHE A 75 -7.59 -6.33 -3.11
C PHE A 75 -8.89 -5.71 -3.65
N PRO A 76 -9.15 -5.75 -4.98
CA PRO A 76 -10.36 -5.16 -5.54
C PRO A 76 -11.63 -5.70 -4.88
N VAL A 77 -12.61 -4.83 -4.63
CA VAL A 77 -13.84 -5.12 -3.87
C VAL A 77 -13.61 -5.38 -2.37
N ALA A 78 -12.78 -6.37 -2.00
CA ALA A 78 -12.59 -6.78 -0.59
C ALA A 78 -11.76 -5.78 0.25
N LYS A 79 -10.95 -4.93 -0.40
CA LYS A 79 -10.11 -3.89 0.22
C LYS A 79 -9.11 -4.42 1.25
N LEU A 80 -8.72 -5.69 1.12
CA LEU A 80 -7.68 -6.32 1.94
C LEU A 80 -6.30 -5.94 1.37
N PRO A 81 -5.33 -5.54 2.21
CA PRO A 81 -4.01 -5.19 1.75
C PRO A 81 -3.21 -6.43 1.36
N PHE A 82 -2.46 -6.35 0.25
CA PHE A 82 -1.58 -7.43 -0.23
C PHE A 82 -0.15 -6.96 -0.51
N HIS A 83 0.25 -5.84 0.09
CA HIS A 83 1.62 -5.31 0.01
C HIS A 83 2.60 -6.20 0.76
N MET A 84 3.89 -5.99 0.52
CA MET A 84 4.93 -6.91 0.95
C MET A 84 4.91 -7.20 2.46
N SER A 85 4.70 -6.19 3.32
CA SER A 85 4.64 -6.42 4.78
C SER A 85 3.51 -7.37 5.21
N TYR A 86 2.36 -7.33 4.52
CA TYR A 86 1.24 -8.25 4.78
C TYR A 86 1.52 -9.64 4.23
N LEU A 87 2.16 -9.72 3.05
CA LEU A 87 2.60 -10.99 2.48
C LEU A 87 3.65 -11.67 3.34
N LEU A 88 4.64 -10.94 3.86
CA LEU A 88 5.67 -11.46 4.76
C LEU A 88 5.08 -11.96 6.08
N TYR A 89 4.09 -11.24 6.63
CA TYR A 89 3.35 -11.73 7.80
C TYR A 89 2.68 -13.08 7.51
N LEU A 90 2.01 -13.21 6.37
CA LEU A 90 1.40 -14.45 5.93
C LEU A 90 2.44 -15.54 5.61
N GLY A 91 3.58 -15.16 5.03
CA GLY A 91 4.69 -16.05 4.68
C GLY A 91 5.40 -16.63 5.91
N GLY A 92 5.43 -15.88 7.01
CA GLY A 92 5.85 -16.39 8.32
C GLY A 92 4.94 -17.50 8.87
N VAL A 93 3.69 -17.56 8.42
CA VAL A 93 2.76 -18.67 8.73
C VAL A 93 2.86 -19.77 7.67
N SER A 94 2.74 -19.42 6.39
CA SER A 94 2.81 -20.34 5.26
C SER A 94 3.18 -19.64 3.95
N HIS A 95 4.33 -20.01 3.37
CA HIS A 95 4.74 -19.52 2.04
C HIS A 95 3.73 -19.87 0.95
N ARG A 96 3.13 -21.07 1.00
CA ARG A 96 2.12 -21.49 0.02
C ARG A 96 0.90 -20.57 0.05
N LEU A 97 0.43 -20.25 1.26
CA LEU A 97 -0.70 -19.35 1.45
C LEU A 97 -0.38 -17.92 1.01
N MET A 98 0.82 -17.42 1.32
CA MET A 98 1.31 -16.12 0.85
C MET A 98 1.24 -16.01 -0.67
N PHE A 99 1.82 -16.96 -1.41
CA PHE A 99 1.85 -16.89 -2.87
C PHE A 99 0.49 -17.19 -3.49
N ALA A 100 -0.34 -18.06 -2.89
CA ALA A 100 -1.72 -18.25 -3.32
C ALA A 100 -2.53 -16.95 -3.19
N TYR A 101 -2.39 -16.25 -2.06
CA TYR A 101 -3.04 -14.97 -1.83
C TYR A 101 -2.60 -13.90 -2.83
N LEU A 102 -1.29 -13.79 -3.10
CA LEU A 102 -0.77 -12.86 -4.12
C LEU A 102 -1.30 -13.18 -5.53
N ARG A 103 -1.36 -14.47 -5.93
CA ARG A 103 -1.97 -14.87 -7.22
C ARG A 103 -3.44 -14.46 -7.31
N CYS A 104 -4.21 -14.66 -6.23
CA CYS A 104 -5.61 -14.21 -6.19
C CYS A 104 -5.72 -12.69 -6.31
N ALA A 105 -4.85 -11.93 -5.65
CA ALA A 105 -4.83 -10.46 -5.74
C ALA A 105 -4.49 -9.98 -7.16
N ILE A 106 -3.51 -10.61 -7.82
CA ILE A 106 -3.15 -10.35 -9.22
C ILE A 106 -4.34 -10.64 -10.14
N GLY A 107 -4.96 -11.83 -10.02
CA GLY A 107 -6.13 -12.21 -10.80
C GLY A 107 -7.31 -11.25 -10.61
N ALA A 108 -7.55 -10.80 -9.39
CA ALA A 108 -8.57 -9.79 -9.09
C ALA A 108 -8.24 -8.43 -9.72
N CYS A 109 -6.98 -8.00 -9.71
CA CYS A 109 -6.57 -6.76 -10.37
C CYS A 109 -6.80 -6.84 -11.89
N LEU A 110 -6.41 -7.96 -12.51
CA LEU A 110 -6.62 -8.19 -13.94
C LEU A 110 -8.11 -8.21 -14.31
N SER A 111 -8.95 -8.90 -13.53
CA SER A 111 -10.38 -9.02 -13.82
C SER A 111 -11.13 -7.69 -13.78
N VAL A 112 -10.65 -6.73 -12.98
CA VAL A 112 -11.19 -5.37 -12.94
C VAL A 112 -10.31 -4.34 -13.64
N GLY A 113 -9.32 -4.75 -14.44
CA GLY A 113 -8.45 -3.82 -15.19
C GLY A 113 -7.71 -2.79 -14.32
N VAL A 114 -7.26 -3.19 -13.13
CA VAL A 114 -6.45 -2.36 -12.23
C VAL A 114 -4.98 -2.74 -12.40
N GLN A 115 -4.14 -1.74 -12.60
CA GLN A 115 -2.69 -1.88 -12.51
C GLN A 115 -2.27 -1.58 -11.06
N PRO A 116 -1.56 -2.50 -10.37
CA PRO A 116 -1.29 -2.33 -8.94
C PRO A 116 -0.15 -1.34 -8.67
N SER A 117 -0.41 -0.39 -7.77
CA SER A 117 0.60 0.39 -7.04
C SER A 117 1.03 -0.40 -5.80
N PHE A 118 2.23 -0.99 -5.84
CA PHE A 118 2.70 -1.95 -4.84
C PHE A 118 3.74 -1.34 -3.89
N LEU A 119 3.35 -1.17 -2.63
CA LEU A 119 4.16 -0.58 -1.57
C LEU A 119 5.23 -1.55 -1.02
N LEU A 120 6.46 -1.04 -0.89
CA LEU A 120 7.58 -1.69 -0.22
C LEU A 120 8.08 -0.79 0.91
N HIS A 121 8.44 -1.37 2.05
CA HIS A 121 9.03 -0.68 3.19
C HIS A 121 10.45 -1.19 3.45
N PRO A 122 11.33 -0.39 4.08
CA PRO A 122 12.64 -0.88 4.52
C PRO A 122 12.55 -2.17 5.37
N LEU A 123 11.54 -2.30 6.24
CA LEU A 123 11.36 -3.49 7.08
C LEU A 123 10.94 -4.76 6.31
N ASP A 124 10.58 -4.63 5.03
CA ASP A 124 10.36 -5.78 4.15
C ASP A 124 11.69 -6.42 3.72
N PHE A 125 12.83 -5.77 3.98
CA PHE A 125 14.18 -6.24 3.63
C PHE A 125 15.06 -6.51 4.86
N LEU A 126 14.71 -5.93 6.01
CA LEU A 126 15.52 -5.96 7.23
C LEU A 126 14.98 -6.99 8.25
N GLY A 127 15.87 -7.71 8.91
CA GLY A 127 15.56 -8.52 10.09
C GLY A 127 15.65 -7.73 11.40
N ALA A 128 15.26 -8.36 12.52
CA ALA A 128 15.32 -7.74 13.85
C ALA A 128 16.76 -7.35 14.28
N GLU A 129 17.76 -8.07 13.78
CA GLU A 129 19.18 -7.81 14.00
C GLU A 129 19.64 -6.47 13.41
N GLN A 130 19.00 -6.01 12.32
CA GLN A 130 19.34 -4.76 11.65
C GLN A 130 18.50 -3.57 12.13
N ALA A 131 17.34 -3.82 12.74
CA ALA A 131 16.44 -2.80 13.25
C ALA A 131 15.78 -3.22 14.59
N PRO A 132 16.57 -3.37 15.68
CA PRO A 132 16.08 -3.94 16.93
C PRO A 132 14.95 -3.12 17.57
N GLY A 133 15.00 -1.79 17.45
CA GLY A 133 13.95 -0.89 17.92
C GLY A 133 12.60 -1.03 17.19
N LEU A 134 12.58 -1.72 16.05
CA LEU A 134 11.38 -1.99 15.25
C LEU A 134 11.01 -3.48 15.23
N SER A 135 11.63 -4.31 16.08
CA SER A 135 11.39 -5.76 16.18
C SER A 135 9.93 -6.16 16.43
N PHE A 136 9.09 -5.25 16.94
CA PHE A 136 7.67 -5.49 17.17
C PHE A 136 6.82 -5.44 15.88
N PHE A 137 7.37 -4.95 14.77
CA PHE A 137 6.67 -4.90 13.50
C PHE A 137 6.40 -6.31 12.92
N PRO A 138 5.31 -6.49 12.16
CA PRO A 138 5.02 -7.74 11.46
C PRO A 138 6.21 -8.23 10.62
N GLY A 139 6.45 -9.54 10.65
CA GLY A 139 7.50 -10.18 9.86
C GLY A 139 8.93 -10.02 10.39
N MET A 140 9.18 -9.22 11.44
CA MET A 140 10.54 -8.98 11.97
C MET A 140 11.21 -10.20 12.62
N ALA A 141 10.44 -11.25 12.95
CA ALA A 141 11.00 -12.54 13.37
C ALA A 141 11.67 -13.31 12.21
N MET A 142 11.40 -12.94 10.96
CA MET A 142 12.02 -13.54 9.78
C MET A 142 13.38 -12.86 9.51
N PRO A 143 14.46 -13.64 9.28
CA PRO A 143 15.76 -13.07 8.90
C PRO A 143 15.68 -12.23 7.63
N GLY A 144 16.49 -11.16 7.56
CA GLY A 144 16.50 -10.26 6.40
C GLY A 144 16.76 -10.97 5.06
N GLU A 145 17.69 -11.93 5.03
CA GLU A 145 17.96 -12.77 3.85
C GLU A 145 16.71 -13.46 3.33
N ARG A 146 15.98 -14.13 4.22
CA ARG A 146 14.77 -14.85 3.85
C ARG A 146 13.68 -13.90 3.34
N LYS A 147 13.56 -12.71 3.92
CA LYS A 147 12.63 -11.69 3.42
C LYS A 147 13.00 -11.27 2.01
N ARG A 148 14.27 -10.96 1.74
CA ARG A 148 14.76 -10.56 0.41
C ARG A 148 14.43 -11.62 -0.66
N ASP A 149 14.62 -12.90 -0.36
CA ASP A 149 14.23 -14.00 -1.27
C ASP A 149 12.74 -13.99 -1.59
N LEU A 150 11.90 -13.76 -0.57
CA LEU A 150 10.45 -13.68 -0.73
C LEU A 150 10.01 -12.42 -1.49
N VAL A 151 10.69 -11.29 -1.28
CA VAL A 151 10.44 -10.06 -2.07
C VAL A 151 10.75 -10.32 -3.54
N ILE A 152 11.90 -10.92 -3.86
CA ILE A 152 12.27 -11.24 -5.25
C ILE A 152 11.22 -12.14 -5.89
N GLN A 153 10.80 -13.21 -5.21
CA GLN A 153 9.76 -14.11 -5.72
C GLN A 153 8.41 -13.42 -5.91
N ALA A 154 8.01 -12.54 -4.98
CA ALA A 154 6.76 -11.78 -5.11
C ALA A 154 6.81 -10.79 -6.30
N LEU A 155 7.94 -10.12 -6.50
CA LEU A 155 8.16 -9.23 -7.64
C LEU A 155 8.20 -9.99 -8.97
N GLN A 156 8.84 -11.17 -9.01
CA GLN A 156 8.80 -12.05 -10.19
C GLN A 156 7.37 -12.42 -10.56
N LEU A 157 6.57 -12.85 -9.57
CA LEU A 157 5.17 -13.22 -9.79
C LEU A 157 4.31 -12.02 -10.26
N LEU A 158 4.54 -10.81 -9.72
CA LEU A 158 3.92 -9.59 -10.26
C LEU A 158 4.38 -9.32 -11.70
N GLY A 159 5.67 -9.52 -11.97
CA GLY A 159 6.32 -9.34 -13.27
C GLY A 159 5.80 -10.27 -14.37
N GLU A 160 5.24 -11.42 -14.02
CA GLU A 160 4.58 -12.34 -14.96
C GLU A 160 3.31 -11.73 -15.59
N SER A 161 2.63 -10.83 -14.86
CA SER A 161 1.35 -10.23 -15.29
C SER A 161 1.41 -8.73 -15.56
N PHE A 162 2.39 -8.03 -14.98
CA PHE A 162 2.53 -6.58 -15.05
C PHE A 162 3.98 -6.18 -15.33
N ARG A 163 4.16 -5.06 -16.05
CA ARG A 163 5.47 -4.44 -16.20
C ARG A 163 5.82 -3.68 -14.93
N LEU A 164 6.89 -4.10 -14.24
CA LEU A 164 7.40 -3.39 -13.07
C LEU A 164 8.11 -2.11 -13.51
N VAL A 165 7.63 -0.96 -13.04
CA VAL A 165 8.17 0.36 -13.40
C VAL A 165 8.18 1.30 -12.19
N PRO A 166 9.03 2.34 -12.19
CA PRO A 166 8.93 3.42 -11.23
C PRO A 166 7.57 4.14 -11.31
N MET A 167 7.14 4.73 -10.19
CA MET A 167 5.85 5.40 -10.10
C MET A 167 5.67 6.55 -11.10
N GLU A 168 6.74 7.24 -11.48
CA GLU A 168 6.69 8.30 -12.51
C GLU A 168 6.26 7.75 -13.88
N HIS A 169 6.81 6.60 -14.28
CA HIS A 169 6.45 5.96 -15.54
C HIS A 169 5.01 5.43 -15.50
N HIS A 170 4.59 4.90 -14.35
CA HIS A 170 3.22 4.48 -14.14
C HIS A 170 2.24 5.66 -14.22
N ALA A 171 2.56 6.78 -13.59
CA ALA A 171 1.78 8.01 -13.66
C ALA A 171 1.68 8.54 -15.10
N GLY A 172 2.79 8.57 -15.83
CA GLY A 172 2.81 8.98 -17.23
C GLY A 172 1.92 8.10 -18.12
N ALA A 173 1.98 6.77 -17.96
CA ALA A 173 1.14 5.83 -18.69
C ALA A 173 -0.35 6.02 -18.38
N ILE A 174 -0.70 6.25 -17.10
CA ILE A 174 -2.09 6.53 -16.68
C ILE A 174 -2.61 7.83 -17.32
N LEU A 175 -1.80 8.90 -17.32
CA LEU A 175 -2.18 10.19 -17.89
C LEU A 175 -2.35 10.10 -19.41
N ALA A 176 -1.47 9.37 -20.10
CA ALA A 176 -1.55 9.16 -21.54
C ALA A 176 -2.83 8.40 -21.97
N ALA A 177 -3.37 7.54 -21.11
CA ALA A 177 -4.63 6.82 -21.38
C ALA A 177 -5.89 7.72 -21.32
N GLY A 178 -5.79 8.93 -20.74
CA GLY A 178 -6.70 10.06 -20.99
C GLY A 178 -8.12 10.02 -20.39
N ARG A 179 -8.51 8.99 -19.62
CA ARG A 179 -9.88 8.89 -19.04
C ARG A 179 -9.91 8.55 -17.56
N LEU A 180 -9.74 9.58 -16.73
CA LEU A 180 -9.80 9.44 -15.28
C LEU A 180 -11.03 10.14 -14.68
N PRO A 181 -11.77 9.47 -13.77
CA PRO A 181 -12.84 10.13 -13.05
C PRO A 181 -12.27 11.24 -12.17
N ALA A 182 -13.01 12.33 -12.02
CA ALA A 182 -12.63 13.45 -11.17
C ALA A 182 -13.35 13.37 -9.82
N ARG A 183 -12.65 13.67 -8.73
CA ARG A 183 -13.17 13.64 -7.35
C ARG A 183 -12.79 14.92 -6.61
N VAL A 184 -13.71 15.43 -5.81
CA VAL A 184 -13.42 16.53 -4.89
C VAL A 184 -12.80 15.95 -3.62
N PRO A 185 -11.65 16.45 -3.15
CA PRO A 185 -11.08 16.02 -1.88
C PRO A 185 -12.07 16.28 -0.74
N ALA A 186 -12.48 15.22 -0.06
CA ALA A 186 -13.12 15.31 1.25
C ALA A 186 -11.99 15.41 2.29
N PHE A 187 -11.50 16.62 2.53
CA PHE A 187 -10.61 16.87 3.66
C PHE A 187 -11.46 16.73 4.93
N ALA A 188 -11.21 15.69 5.70
CA ALA A 188 -11.72 15.55 7.06
C ALA A 188 -10.96 16.48 8.00
#